data_AF-A0A958KEY3-F1
#
_entry.id   AF-A0A958KEY3-F1
#
_cell.length_a   1.000
_cell.length_b   1.000
_cell.length_c   1.000
_cell.angle_alpha   90.00
_cell.angle_beta   90.00
_cell.angle_gamma   90.00
#
_symmetry.space_group_name_H-M   'P 1'
#
loop_
_entity.id
_entity.type
_entity.pdbx_description
1 polymer ?
#
loop_
_entity_poly.entity_id
_entity_poly.type
_entity_poly.pdbx_seq_one_letter_code
_entity_poly.pdbx_strand_id
1 'polypeptide(L)'
;MAYMNHMLIFFVAAESFAEARSKIKTHEEFKAKRMHVDGLQEIQAIDGFRVALQQDHAFEGKSKIINFKYRDLAPVSGKKI
;
A
#
# COMPACT_ATOMS: atom_id res chain seq x y z
N MET A 1 26.91 -1.46 2.49
CA MET A 1 25.76 -2.36 2.27
C MET A 1 24.49 -1.57 2.50
N ALA A 2 23.69 -1.34 1.46
CA ALA A 2 22.39 -0.70 1.61
C ALA A 2 21.39 -1.74 2.11
N TYR A 3 21.00 -1.65 3.38
CA TYR A 3 19.95 -2.46 3.96
C TYR A 3 18.62 -1.91 3.41
N MET A 4 17.99 -2.59 2.45
CA MET A 4 16.64 -2.26 1.97
C MET A 4 15.62 -2.69 3.03
N ASN A 5 15.64 -2.03 4.18
CA ASN A 5 14.50 -2.00 5.08
C ASN A 5 13.46 -1.10 4.43
N HIS A 6 12.38 -1.66 3.88
CA HIS A 6 11.02 -1.12 3.78
C HIS A 6 10.21 -2.01 2.81
N MET A 7 9.59 -3.08 3.32
CA MET A 7 8.51 -3.74 2.57
C MET A 7 7.31 -2.78 2.56
N LEU A 8 7.18 -1.97 1.51
CA LEU A 8 6.00 -1.15 1.30
C LEU A 8 4.92 -2.02 0.65
N ILE A 9 3.81 -2.20 1.36
CA ILE A 9 2.66 -2.96 0.86
C ILE A 9 1.72 -1.99 0.16
N PHE A 10 1.44 -2.25 -1.12
CA PHE A 10 0.42 -1.52 -1.89
C PHE A 10 -0.85 -2.36 -1.94
N PHE A 11 -1.99 -1.71 -1.71
CA PHE A 11 -3.30 -2.28 -1.99
C PHE A 11 -3.82 -1.70 -3.31
N VAL A 12 -4.25 -2.57 -4.21
CA VAL A 12 -4.80 -2.19 -5.51
C VAL A 12 -6.01 -3.04 -5.83
N ALA A 13 -7.07 -2.41 -6.32
CA ALA A 13 -8.19 -3.09 -6.96
C ALA A 13 -7.87 -3.29 -8.44
N ALA A 14 -7.91 -4.53 -8.91
CA ALA A 14 -7.64 -4.91 -10.30
C ALA A 14 -8.34 -6.25 -10.61
N GLU A 15 -8.61 -6.50 -11.87
CA GLU A 15 -9.21 -7.74 -12.38
C GLU A 15 -8.16 -8.82 -12.65
N SER A 16 -6.88 -8.46 -12.70
CA SER A 16 -5.78 -9.41 -12.93
C SER A 16 -4.45 -8.95 -12.32
N PHE A 17 -3.51 -9.88 -12.15
CA PHE A 17 -2.13 -9.55 -11.74
C PHE A 17 -1.42 -8.63 -12.74
N ALA A 18 -1.72 -8.73 -14.04
CA ALA A 18 -1.12 -7.87 -15.05
C ALA A 18 -1.56 -6.41 -14.87
N GLU A 19 -2.87 -6.21 -14.66
CA GLU A 19 -3.43 -4.89 -14.39
C GLU A 19 -2.93 -4.33 -13.04
N ALA A 20 -2.91 -5.15 -11.99
CA ALA A 20 -2.36 -4.77 -10.68
C ALA A 20 -0.91 -4.28 -10.79
N ARG A 21 -0.05 -5.02 -11.49
CA ARG A 21 1.34 -4.62 -11.76
C ARG A 21 1.42 -3.31 -12.52
N SER A 22 0.57 -3.12 -13.54
CA SER A 22 0.55 -1.89 -14.34
C SER A 22 0.18 -0.68 -13.48
N LYS A 23 -0.89 -0.78 -12.69
CA LYS A 23 -1.35 0.28 -11.78
C LYS A 23 -0.25 0.70 -10.79
N ILE A 24 0.44 -0.26 -10.17
CA ILE A 24 1.52 0.04 -9.22
C ILE A 24 2.71 0.71 -9.91
N LYS A 25 3.10 0.26 -11.11
CA LYS A 25 4.18 0.90 -11.88
C LYS A 25 3.87 2.35 -12.24
N THR A 26 2.60 2.73 -12.34
CA THR A 26 2.20 4.12 -12.57
C THR A 26 2.21 4.99 -11.32
N HIS A 27 2.19 4.40 -10.12
CA HIS A 27 2.14 5.11 -8.84
C HIS A 27 3.38 5.99 -8.63
N GLU A 28 3.19 7.26 -8.28
CA GLU A 28 4.29 8.23 -8.19
C GLU A 28 5.32 7.84 -7.15
N GLU A 29 4.88 7.41 -5.95
CA GLU A 29 5.80 6.94 -4.91
C GLU A 29 6.61 5.72 -5.35
N PHE A 30 6.03 4.83 -6.16
CA PHE A 30 6.72 3.65 -6.68
C PHE A 30 7.87 4.05 -7.60
N LYS A 31 7.61 5.00 -8.50
CA LYS A 31 8.61 5.57 -9.41
C LYS A 31 9.68 6.35 -8.66
N ALA A 32 9.25 7.23 -7.75
CA ALA A 32 10.14 8.10 -6.98
C ALA A 32 11.14 7.30 -6.13
N LYS A 33 10.67 6.20 -5.53
CA LYS A 33 11.51 5.30 -4.72
C LYS A 33 12.23 4.21 -5.53
N ARG A 34 12.08 4.20 -6.86
CA ARG A 34 12.68 3.20 -7.78
C ARG A 34 12.45 1.76 -7.32
N MET A 35 11.22 1.46 -6.89
CA MET A 35 10.92 0.18 -6.27
C MET A 35 10.85 -0.95 -7.30
N HIS A 36 10.88 -2.18 -6.79
CA HIS A 36 10.61 -3.40 -7.52
C HIS A 36 9.38 -4.07 -6.93
N VAL A 37 8.71 -4.91 -7.72
CA VAL A 37 7.60 -5.73 -7.22
C VAL A 37 8.17 -7.12 -6.91
N ASP A 38 8.35 -7.42 -5.62
CA ASP A 38 8.84 -8.72 -5.15
C ASP A 38 7.80 -9.84 -5.28
N GLY A 39 6.53 -9.50 -5.05
CA GLY A 39 5.43 -10.44 -5.07
C GLY A 39 4.09 -9.74 -5.22
N LEU A 40 3.08 -10.51 -5.62
CA LEU A 40 1.69 -10.10 -5.60
C LEU A 40 0.87 -11.22 -4.97
N GLN A 41 -0.13 -10.84 -4.19
CA GLN A 41 -1.06 -11.76 -3.57
C GLN A 41 -2.47 -11.23 -3.73
N GLU A 42 -3.37 -12.07 -4.20
CA GLU A 42 -4.81 -11.78 -4.21
C GLU A 42 -5.40 -12.12 -2.85
N ILE A 43 -6.21 -11.21 -2.29
CA ILE A 43 -6.90 -11.42 -1.01
C ILE A 43 -8.38 -11.58 -1.30
N GLN A 44 -8.88 -12.80 -1.13
CA GLN A 44 -10.28 -13.11 -1.35
C GLN A 44 -11.10 -13.09 -0.04
N ALA A 45 -10.48 -13.49 1.06
CA ALA A 45 -11.08 -13.52 2.39
C ALA A 45 -9.99 -13.35 3.47
N ILE A 46 -10.38 -12.88 4.66
CA ILE A 46 -9.52 -12.70 5.83
C ILE A 46 -10.32 -13.14 7.06
N ASP A 47 -9.76 -14.04 7.89
CA ASP A 47 -10.38 -14.50 9.14
C ASP A 47 -11.85 -14.95 9.01
N GLY A 48 -12.19 -15.61 7.90
CA GLY A 48 -13.55 -16.07 7.59
C GLY A 48 -14.47 -15.02 6.96
N PHE A 49 -14.00 -13.78 6.82
CA PHE A 49 -14.74 -12.69 6.18
C PHE A 49 -14.39 -12.57 4.71
N ARG A 50 -15.41 -12.52 3.84
CA ARG A 50 -15.23 -12.27 2.41
C ARG A 50 -14.87 -10.81 2.16
N VAL A 51 -13.87 -10.56 1.33
CA VAL A 51 -13.59 -9.23 0.79
C VAL A 51 -14.44 -9.01 -0.46
N ALA A 52 -15.24 -7.95 -0.46
CA ALA A 52 -16.05 -7.53 -1.60
C ALA A 52 -15.81 -6.04 -1.85
N LEU A 53 -15.44 -5.68 -3.09
CA LEU A 53 -15.25 -4.30 -3.51
C LEU A 53 -16.48 -3.85 -4.28
N GLN A 54 -17.02 -2.70 -3.90
CA GLN A 54 -18.10 -2.04 -4.62
C GLN A 54 -17.56 -0.78 -5.27
N GLN A 55 -17.85 -0.59 -6.56
CA GLN A 55 -17.51 0.65 -7.23
C GLN A 55 -18.40 1.78 -6.72
N ASP A 56 -17.76 2.85 -6.25
CA ASP A 56 -18.42 4.09 -5.86
C ASP A 56 -17.88 5.22 -6.74
N HIS A 57 -18.74 5.72 -7.63
CA HIS A 57 -18.39 6.78 -8.57
C HIS A 57 -17.99 8.09 -7.87
N ALA A 58 -18.42 8.33 -6.63
CA ALA A 58 -17.99 9.50 -5.86
C ALA A 58 -16.48 9.46 -5.51
N PHE A 59 -15.88 8.28 -5.53
CA PHE A 59 -14.47 8.05 -5.19
C PHE A 59 -13.67 7.46 -6.37
N GLU A 60 -14.13 7.63 -7.61
CA GLU A 60 -13.40 7.15 -8.78
C GLU A 60 -11.96 7.70 -8.80
N GLY A 61 -10.99 6.79 -8.92
CA GLY A 61 -9.55 7.12 -8.90
C GLY A 61 -9.01 7.64 -7.56
N LYS A 62 -9.80 7.59 -6.48
CA LYS A 62 -9.41 8.13 -5.16
C LYS A 62 -9.56 7.08 -4.07
N SER A 63 -8.59 7.04 -3.16
CA SER A 63 -8.70 6.26 -1.92
C SER A 63 -9.09 7.18 -0.78
N LYS A 64 -10.14 6.84 -0.03
CA LYS A 64 -10.52 7.53 1.20
C LYS A 64 -10.08 6.71 2.40
N ILE A 65 -9.04 7.18 3.10
CA ILE A 65 -8.55 6.56 4.33
C ILE A 65 -9.15 7.32 5.51
N ILE A 66 -9.98 6.66 6.31
CA ILE A 66 -10.70 7.29 7.44
C ILE A 66 -9.94 7.20 8.76
N ASN A 67 -9.00 6.27 8.89
CA ASN A 67 -8.24 6.06 10.11
C ASN A 67 -6.89 5.43 9.77
N PHE A 68 -5.82 5.97 10.35
CA PHE A 68 -4.49 5.37 10.31
C PHE A 68 -3.84 5.58 11.67
N LYS A 69 -3.20 4.53 12.20
CA LYS A 69 -2.41 4.63 13.42
C LYS A 69 -1.00 4.18 13.09
N TYR A 70 -0.07 5.13 13.06
CA TYR A 70 1.35 4.78 13.12
C TYR A 70 1.67 4.32 14.54
N ARG A 71 2.51 3.30 14.67
CA ARG A 71 3.12 2.98 15.96
C ARG A 71 3.94 4.21 16.37
N ASP A 72 3.80 4.67 17.61
CA ASP A 72 4.62 5.76 18.12
C ASP A 72 6.09 5.41 17.87
N LEU A 73 6.76 6.21 17.05
CA LEU A 73 8.21 6.12 16.93
C LEU A 73 8.78 6.40 18.33
N ALA A 74 9.72 5.58 18.79
CA ALA A 74 10.42 5.87 20.04
C ALA A 74 10.90 7.33 20.01
N PRO A 75 10.72 8.12 21.09
CA PRO A 75 11.17 9.50 21.09
C PRO A 75 12.64 9.53 20.71
N VAL A 76 12.98 10.34 19.72
CA VAL A 76 14.37 10.53 19.31
C VAL A 76 15.11 11.11 20.52
N SER A 77 15.94 10.30 21.17
CA SER A 77 16.76 10.73 22.29
C SER A 77 17.74 11.79 21.82
N GLY A 78 17.35 13.07 21.87
CA GLY A 78 18.21 14.11 21.28
C GLY A 78 17.76 15.56 21.36
N LYS A 79 16.66 15.93 22.02
CA LYS A 79 16.40 17.35 22.31
C LYS A 79 16.41 17.58 23.82
N LYS A 80 17.59 17.90 24.35
CA LYS A 80 17.71 18.61 25.62
C LYS A 80 17.13 20.01 25.40
N ILE A 81 16.10 20.33 26.19
CA ILE A 81 15.61 21.69 26.40
C ILE A 81 16.58 22.37 27.36
#